data_AF-A0A1I5DSP6-F1
#
_entry.id   AF-A0A1I5DSP6-F1
#
_cell.length_a   1.000
_cell.length_b   1.000
_cell.length_c   1.000
_cell.angle_alpha   90.00
_cell.angle_beta   90.00
_cell.angle_gamma   90.00
#
_symmetry.space_group_name_H-M   'P 1'
#
loop_
_entity.id
_entity.type
_entity.pdbx_description
1 polymer ?
#
loop_
_entity_poly.entity_id
_entity_poly.type
_entity_poly.pdbx_seq_one_letter_code
_entity_poly.pdbx_strand_id
1 'polypeptide(L)'
;MVDRPKMKRQAMHRLCSTRAHMLNMTLRDFADQYGISYGQAMDIEQMRSLPSLATRTLIEAVRLDPELIKRAASMTRTIYGSAIK
;
A
#
# COMPACT_ATOMS: atom_id res chain seq x y z
N MET A 1 -10.97 8.11 -22.62
CA MET A 1 -10.09 6.92 -22.56
C MET A 1 -9.09 7.11 -21.44
N VAL A 2 -8.94 6.14 -20.53
CA VAL A 2 -8.01 6.25 -19.40
C VAL A 2 -6.64 5.71 -19.82
N ASP A 3 -5.60 6.54 -19.75
CA ASP A 3 -4.21 6.17 -20.07
C ASP A 3 -3.63 5.24 -18.99
N ARG A 4 -3.74 3.93 -19.23
CA ARG A 4 -3.27 2.88 -18.30
C ARG A 4 -1.76 2.97 -17.98
N PRO A 5 -0.86 3.23 -18.94
CA PRO A 5 0.57 3.48 -18.67
C PRO A 5 0.82 4.62 -17.69
N LYS A 6 0.14 5.76 -17.86
CA LYS A 6 0.29 6.91 -16.96
C LYS A 6 -0.15 6.60 -15.54
N MET A 7 -1.25 5.86 -15.37
CA MET A 7 -1.74 5.45 -14.05
C MET A 7 -0.80 4.51 -13.32
N LYS A 8 -0.17 3.56 -14.03
CA LYS A 8 0.82 2.63 -13.44
C LYS A 8 2.02 3.39 -12.89
N ARG A 9 2.56 4.34 -13.66
CA ARG A 9 3.67 5.21 -13.22
C ARG A 9 3.30 6.03 -11.98
N GLN A 10 2.09 6.58 -11.97
CA GLN A 10 1.61 7.37 -10.83
C GLN A 10 1.46 6.52 -9.58
N ALA A 11 0.88 5.31 -9.69
CA ALA A 11 0.73 4.40 -8.56
C ALA A 11 2.09 3.95 -8.00
N MET A 12 3.06 3.62 -8.87
CA MET A 12 4.43 3.30 -8.46
C MET A 12 5.07 4.49 -7.74
N HIS A 13 5.03 5.68 -8.34
CA HIS A 13 5.63 6.89 -7.75
C HIS A 13 5.02 7.21 -6.39
N ARG A 14 3.69 7.06 -6.25
CA ARG A 14 2.99 7.24 -4.98
C ARG A 14 3.44 6.23 -3.93
N LEU A 15 3.52 4.95 -4.27
CA LEU A 15 3.99 3.91 -3.36
C LEU A 15 5.43 4.16 -2.89
N CYS A 16 6.34 4.47 -3.83
CA CYS A 16 7.74 4.76 -3.51
C CYS A 16 7.89 6.03 -2.66
N SER A 17 7.16 7.09 -2.98
CA SER A 17 7.17 8.35 -2.23
C SER A 17 6.64 8.15 -0.81
N THR A 18 5.50 7.47 -0.66
CA THR A 18 4.91 7.17 0.65
C THR A 18 5.88 6.33 1.50
N ARG A 19 6.54 5.32 0.92
CA ARG A 19 7.54 4.50 1.63
C ARG A 19 8.77 5.31 2.03
N ALA A 20 9.28 6.16 1.15
CA ALA A 20 10.45 7.01 1.41
C ALA A 20 10.20 8.05 2.51
N HIS A 21 8.98 8.61 2.59
CA HIS A 21 8.60 9.57 3.64
C HIS A 21 8.40 8.93 5.02
N MET A 22 8.17 7.62 5.10
CA MET A 22 7.84 6.94 6.36
C MET A 22 9.03 6.33 7.12
N LEU A 23 10.27 6.75 6.79
CA LEU A 23 11.55 6.23 7.32
C LEU A 23 11.87 4.81 6.81
N ASN A 24 12.85 4.68 5.88
CA ASN A 24 13.58 3.44 5.54
C ASN A 24 12.84 2.09 5.60
N MET A 25 11.52 2.07 5.41
CA MET A 25 10.73 0.85 5.46
C MET A 25 10.99 0.05 4.20
N THR A 26 11.19 -1.25 4.36
CA THR A 26 11.27 -2.13 3.20
C THR A 26 9.88 -2.27 2.56
N LEU A 27 9.82 -2.71 1.30
CA LEU A 27 8.54 -3.01 0.65
C LEU A 27 7.74 -4.06 1.43
N ARG A 28 8.44 -4.99 2.08
CA ARG A 28 7.86 -6.03 2.92
C ARG A 28 7.21 -5.44 4.17
N ASP A 29 7.92 -4.58 4.88
CA ASP A 29 7.37 -3.93 6.07
C ASP A 29 6.14 -3.10 5.73
N PHE A 30 6.17 -2.39 4.59
CA PHE A 30 5.01 -1.63 4.10
C PHE A 30 3.81 -2.55 3.81
N ALA A 31 4.06 -3.64 3.08
CA ALA A 31 3.04 -4.63 2.75
C ALA A 31 2.40 -5.21 4.02
N ASP A 32 3.23 -5.65 4.97
CA ASP A 32 2.79 -6.25 6.23
C ASP A 32 2.07 -5.25 7.13
N GLN A 33 2.52 -3.99 7.16
CA GLN A 33 1.89 -2.94 7.98
C GLN A 33 0.50 -2.56 7.47
N TYR A 34 0.30 -2.49 6.16
CA TYR A 34 -0.94 -2.01 5.54
C TYR A 34 -1.82 -3.11 4.96
N GLY A 35 -1.49 -4.38 5.19
CA GLY A 35 -2.31 -5.52 4.76
C GLY A 35 -2.35 -5.72 3.24
N ILE A 36 -1.32 -5.27 2.54
CA ILE A 36 -1.13 -5.56 1.11
C ILE A 36 -0.21 -6.77 1.02
N SER A 37 -0.42 -7.69 0.08
CA SER A 37 0.56 -8.78 -0.09
C SER A 37 1.87 -8.24 -0.65
N TYR A 38 3.00 -8.82 -0.22
CA TYR A 38 4.31 -8.45 -0.76
C TYR A 38 4.38 -8.59 -2.29
N GLY A 39 3.76 -9.63 -2.86
CA GLY A 39 3.68 -9.83 -4.31
C GLY A 39 2.93 -8.71 -5.01
N GLN A 40 1.78 -8.27 -4.46
CA GLN A 40 1.07 -7.12 -5.01
C GLN A 40 1.89 -5.83 -4.91
N ALA A 41 2.58 -5.60 -3.79
CA ALA A 41 3.44 -4.43 -3.63
C ALA A 41 4.59 -4.42 -4.66
N MET A 42 5.19 -5.58 -4.93
CA MET A 42 6.23 -5.77 -5.96
C MET A 42 5.68 -5.51 -7.37
N ASP A 43 4.49 -6.02 -7.69
CA ASP A 43 3.89 -5.82 -9.01
C ASP A 43 3.56 -4.34 -9.29
N ILE A 44 3.21 -3.59 -8.24
CA ILE A 44 3.00 -2.14 -8.31
C ILE A 44 4.34 -1.42 -8.51
N GLU A 45 5.37 -1.78 -7.73
CA GLU A 45 6.70 -1.17 -7.82
C GLU A 45 7.34 -1.40 -9.20
N GLN A 46 7.15 -2.58 -9.78
CA GLN A 46 7.68 -2.93 -11.10
C GLN A 46 6.76 -2.54 -12.26
N MET A 47 5.66 -1.82 -11.99
CA MET A 47 4.61 -1.45 -12.97
C MET A 47 4.00 -2.63 -13.75
N ARG A 48 4.15 -3.85 -13.25
CA ARG A 48 3.66 -5.08 -13.90
C ARG A 48 2.14 -5.09 -13.91
N SER A 49 1.52 -4.70 -12.81
CA SER A 49 0.07 -4.63 -12.68
C SER A 49 -0.43 -3.20 -12.46
N LEU A 50 -1.68 -2.95 -12.84
CA LEU A 50 -2.37 -1.75 -12.40
C LEU A 50 -3.06 -2.12 -11.07
N PRO A 51 -2.74 -1.46 -9.95
CA PRO A 51 -3.36 -1.79 -8.67
C PRO A 51 -4.87 -1.62 -8.73
N SER A 52 -5.61 -2.39 -7.92
CA SER A 52 -7.05 -2.21 -7.79
C SER A 52 -7.41 -0.80 -7.32
N LEU A 53 -8.67 -0.38 -7.49
CA LEU A 53 -9.13 0.90 -6.93
C LEU A 53 -8.93 0.93 -5.41
N ALA A 54 -9.27 -0.15 -4.71
CA ALA A 54 -9.08 -0.27 -3.26
C ALA A 54 -7.61 -0.06 -2.84
N THR A 55 -6.68 -0.71 -3.55
CA THR A 55 -5.24 -0.57 -3.28
C THR A 55 -4.75 0.87 -3.54
N ARG A 56 -5.23 1.53 -4.60
CA ARG A 56 -4.88 2.94 -4.87
C ARG A 56 -5.43 3.87 -3.81
N THR A 57 -6.67 3.66 -3.39
CA THR A 57 -7.30 4.42 -2.29
C THR A 57 -6.52 4.25 -1.00
N LEU A 58 -6.09 3.04 -0.67
CA LEU A 58 -5.24 2.78 0.50
C LEU A 58 -3.91 3.54 0.41
N ILE A 59 -3.22 3.49 -0.73
CA ILE A 59 -1.95 4.22 -0.93
C ILE A 59 -2.13 5.73 -0.73
N GLU A 60 -3.23 6.30 -1.26
CA GLU A 60 -3.52 7.73 -1.05
C GLU A 60 -3.93 8.02 0.40
N ALA A 61 -4.69 7.15 1.06
CA ALA A 61 -5.07 7.31 2.46
C ALA A 61 -3.85 7.29 3.39
N VAL A 62 -2.91 6.36 3.16
CA VAL A 62 -1.64 6.30 3.89
C VAL A 62 -0.81 7.57 3.67
N ARG A 63 -0.89 8.16 2.47
CA ARG A 63 -0.18 9.41 2.15
C ARG A 63 -0.81 10.64 2.81
N LEU A 64 -2.13 10.62 3.03
CA LEU A 64 -2.86 11.71 3.69
C LEU A 64 -2.68 11.69 5.21
N ASP A 65 -2.86 10.52 5.84
CA ASP A 65 -2.71 10.36 7.29
C ASP A 65 -2.09 8.99 7.63
N PRO A 66 -0.75 8.92 7.73
CA PRO A 66 -0.01 7.71 8.05
C PRO A 66 -0.46 7.06 9.36
N GLU A 67 -0.61 7.87 10.39
CA GLU A 67 -0.80 7.42 11.76
C GLU A 67 -2.24 6.97 12.00
N LEU A 68 -3.21 7.58 11.33
CA LEU A 68 -4.57 7.05 11.28
C LEU A 68 -4.61 5.66 10.64
N ILE A 69 -3.99 5.48 9.48
CA ILE A 69 -4.05 4.19 8.79
C ILE A 69 -3.29 3.10 9.57
N LYS A 70 -2.14 3.42 10.18
CA LYS A 70 -1.44 2.49 11.07
C LYS A 70 -2.31 2.05 12.25
N ARG A 71 -3.02 2.98 12.90
CA ARG A 71 -3.96 2.66 14.00
C ARG A 71 -5.11 1.79 13.50
N ALA A 72 -5.72 2.14 12.37
CA ALA A 72 -6.80 1.35 11.77
C ALA A 72 -6.35 -0.08 11.41
N ALA A 73 -5.15 -0.23 10.84
CA ALA A 73 -4.56 -1.52 10.52
C ALA A 73 -4.29 -2.35 11.78
N SER A 74 -3.78 -1.73 12.84
CA SER A 74 -3.57 -2.38 14.15
C SER A 74 -4.90 -2.86 14.75
N MET A 75 -5.93 -2.01 14.78
CA MET A 75 -7.27 -2.38 15.28
C MET A 75 -7.88 -3.52 14.46
N THR A 76 -7.77 -3.46 13.14
CA THR A 76 -8.25 -4.51 12.22
C THR A 76 -7.55 -5.85 12.53
N ARG A 77 -6.23 -5.83 12.75
CA ARG A 77 -5.49 -7.03 13.16
C ARG A 77 -5.93 -7.54 14.54
N THR A 78 -6.30 -6.67 15.48
CA THR A 78 -6.87 -7.11 16.75
C THR A 78 -8.24 -7.76 16.58
N ILE A 79 -9.10 -7.20 15.74
CA ILE A 79 -10.47 -7.68 15.52
C ILE A 79 -10.50 -8.99 14.72
N TYR A 80 -9.68 -9.09 13.67
CA TYR A 80 -9.72 -10.20 12.71
C TYR A 80 -8.50 -11.14 12.80
N GLY A 81 -7.40 -10.73 13.45
CA GLY A 81 -6.17 -11.51 13.56
C GLY A 81 -6.20 -12.63 14.60
N SER A 82 -7.26 -12.74 15.41
CA SER A 82 -7.48 -13.93 16.26
C SER A 82 -7.89 -15.18 15.46
N ALA A 83 -8.11 -15.06 14.14
CA ALA A 83 -8.56 -16.16 13.28
C ALA A 83 -7.43 -16.84 12.48
N ILE A 84 -6.18 -16.42 12.64
CA ILE A 84 -5.03 -17.00 11.92
C ILE A 84 -4.00 -17.48 12.95
N LYS A 85 -4.21 -18.71 13.44
CA LYS A 85 -3.16 -19.56 14.01
C LYS A 85 -3.01 -20.80 13.13
#